data_AF-A0A5W5I365-F1
#
_entry.id   AF-A0A5W5I365-F1
#
_cell.length_a   1.000
_cell.length_b   1.000
_cell.length_c   1.000
_cell.angle_alpha   90.00
_cell.angle_beta   90.00
_cell.angle_gamma   90.00
#
_symmetry.space_group_name_H-M   'P 1'
#
loop_
_entity.id
_entity.type
_entity.pdbx_description
1 polymer ?
#
loop_
_entity_poly.entity_id
_entity_poly.type
_entity_poly.pdbx_seq_one_letter_code
_entity_poly.pdbx_strand_id
1 'polypeptide(L)'
;MATYLIGDVHGCYDELIALLQQVEFTPDTDTLWLTGDLVARGPGSLDVLRYVKSLGNSVRLVLGNHDLHLLAVFAGISRNKPKDRLTPLLEAPDADELLNWLRRQPLLQVDEEKKLVMAHAGITPQWDLQTAKECARDVEAVLSSDSYPFFLDAMYGDMPNNWSPELSGLARLRFITNAFTRMRYCFPNGQLDMYSKASPENAPAPLKPWFAIPGPVSEAYSIAFGHWASLEGKGTPEGIYALDTGCCWGGELTCLRWEDKQYFVQPSNRQMDMGEGEAVNT
;
A
#
# COMPACT_ATOMS: atom_id res chain seq x y z
N MET A 1 0.99 0.52 25.20
CA MET A 1 0.65 0.04 23.85
C MET A 1 0.69 1.22 22.94
N ALA A 2 1.72 1.30 22.11
CA ALA A 2 1.82 2.28 21.05
C ALA A 2 1.33 1.66 19.73
N THR A 3 0.78 2.51 18.86
CA THR A 3 0.37 2.12 17.52
C THR A 3 1.24 2.87 16.52
N TYR A 4 1.99 2.14 15.70
CA TYR A 4 2.87 2.70 14.69
C TYR A 4 2.29 2.45 13.31
N LEU A 5 2.25 3.45 12.45
CA LEU A 5 1.85 3.31 11.05
C LEU A 5 3.05 3.61 10.15
N ILE A 6 3.43 2.65 9.31
CA ILE A 6 4.57 2.76 8.40
C ILE A 6 4.08 2.70 6.95
N GLY A 7 4.66 3.58 6.12
CA GLY A 7 4.43 3.65 4.68
C GLY A 7 5.02 2.49 3.87
N ASP A 8 5.13 2.68 2.56
CA ASP A 8 5.53 1.64 1.62
C ASP A 8 6.99 1.21 1.82
N VAL A 9 7.18 -0.07 2.14
CA VAL A 9 8.50 -0.61 2.53
C VAL A 9 9.34 -1.02 1.32
N HIS A 10 8.73 -1.62 0.29
CA HIS A 10 9.39 -1.99 -0.96
C HIS A 10 10.72 -2.75 -0.79
N GLY A 11 10.79 -3.73 0.11
CA GLY A 11 12.00 -4.52 0.34
C GLY A 11 13.16 -3.74 0.99
N CYS A 12 12.92 -2.54 1.53
CA CYS A 12 13.86 -1.78 2.36
C CYS A 12 13.90 -2.35 3.79
N TYR A 13 14.43 -3.58 3.91
CA TYR A 13 14.47 -4.31 5.17
C TYR A 13 15.31 -3.60 6.23
N ASP A 14 16.50 -3.13 5.85
CA ASP A 14 17.42 -2.46 6.79
C ASP A 14 16.80 -1.18 7.33
N GLU A 15 16.15 -0.39 6.47
CA GLU A 15 15.44 0.83 6.87
C GLU A 15 14.24 0.51 7.77
N LEU A 16 13.48 -0.55 7.48
CA LEU A 16 12.37 -0.99 8.34
C LEU A 16 12.88 -1.33 9.75
N ILE A 17 13.93 -2.14 9.85
CA ILE A 17 14.49 -2.55 11.15
C ILE A 17 15.08 -1.35 11.90
N ALA A 18 15.81 -0.46 11.21
CA ALA A 18 16.37 0.74 11.82
C ALA A 18 15.26 1.66 12.38
N LEU A 19 14.17 1.85 11.62
CA LEU A 19 13.04 2.67 12.05
C LEU A 19 12.30 2.03 13.25
N LEU A 20 12.13 0.71 13.26
CA LEU A 20 11.52 -0.01 14.38
C LEU A 20 12.40 0.00 15.64
N GLN A 21 13.73 -0.04 15.49
CA GLN A 21 14.67 0.15 16.59
C GLN A 21 14.63 1.57 17.15
N GLN A 22 14.52 2.58 16.29
CA GLN A 22 14.42 3.99 16.69
C GLN A 22 13.21 4.26 17.61
N VAL A 23 12.09 3.57 17.36
CA VAL A 23 10.87 3.70 18.18
C VAL A 23 10.75 2.62 19.26
N GLU A 24 11.80 1.81 19.45
CA GLU A 24 11.85 0.71 20.42
C GLU A 24 10.63 -0.24 20.32
N PHE A 25 10.19 -0.52 19.09
CA PHE A 25 8.98 -1.32 18.83
C PHE A 25 9.06 -2.71 19.49
N THR A 26 8.06 -3.02 20.31
CA THR A 26 7.99 -4.29 21.03
C THR A 26 6.71 -5.05 20.63
N PRO A 27 6.80 -6.18 19.89
CA PRO A 27 5.63 -6.92 19.39
C PRO A 27 4.64 -7.36 20.46
N ASP A 28 5.09 -7.62 21.69
CA ASP A 28 4.24 -8.06 22.79
C ASP A 28 3.34 -6.95 23.35
N THR A 29 3.68 -5.68 23.11
CA THR A 29 2.99 -4.52 23.69
C THR A 29 2.50 -3.51 22.69
N ASP A 30 3.07 -3.47 21.49
CA ASP A 30 2.80 -2.47 20.46
C ASP A 30 2.11 -3.10 19.24
N THR A 31 1.54 -2.26 18.38
CA THR A 31 0.92 -2.71 17.13
C THR A 31 1.47 -1.92 15.96
N LEU A 32 1.92 -2.63 14.93
CA LEU A 32 2.43 -2.08 13.69
C LEU A 32 1.37 -2.15 12.59
N TRP A 33 1.09 -1.03 11.94
CA TRP A 33 0.25 -0.90 10.76
C TRP A 33 1.15 -0.65 9.55
N LEU A 34 0.96 -1.42 8.48
CA LEU A 34 1.74 -1.30 7.24
C LEU A 34 0.83 -1.00 6.06
N THR A 35 1.17 0.02 5.27
CA THR A 35 0.37 0.46 4.10
C THR A 35 0.44 -0.49 2.90
N GLY A 36 1.19 -1.59 2.99
CA GLY A 36 1.39 -2.53 1.88
C GLY A 36 2.62 -2.20 1.05
N ASP A 37 2.67 -2.76 -0.16
CA ASP A 37 3.83 -2.69 -1.05
C ASP A 37 5.12 -3.06 -0.29
N LEU A 38 5.05 -4.19 0.41
CA LEU A 38 6.15 -4.71 1.24
C LEU A 38 7.35 -5.12 0.40
N VAL A 39 7.08 -5.50 -0.85
CA VAL A 39 8.02 -6.11 -1.79
C VAL A 39 8.28 -5.22 -3.00
N ALA A 40 9.18 -5.70 -3.84
CA ALA A 40 9.62 -5.08 -5.08
C ALA A 40 10.54 -3.87 -4.91
N ARG A 41 11.35 -3.61 -5.94
CA ARG A 41 12.29 -2.47 -6.07
C ARG A 41 13.50 -2.53 -5.14
N GLY A 42 13.30 -2.69 -3.84
CA GLY A 42 14.38 -2.82 -2.85
C GLY A 42 15.02 -4.21 -2.84
N PRO A 43 16.18 -4.35 -2.18
CA PRO A 43 16.96 -5.59 -2.20
C PRO A 43 16.41 -6.71 -1.29
N GLY A 44 15.75 -6.37 -0.18
CA GLY A 44 15.40 -7.29 0.92
C GLY A 44 13.94 -7.72 0.96
N SER A 45 13.27 -7.90 -0.19
CA SER A 45 11.84 -8.28 -0.21
C SER A 45 11.56 -9.60 0.54
N LEU A 46 12.50 -10.56 0.49
CA LEU A 46 12.39 -11.83 1.20
C LEU A 46 12.42 -11.64 2.73
N ASP A 47 13.36 -10.83 3.22
CA ASP A 47 13.54 -10.59 4.65
C ASP A 47 12.40 -9.76 5.23
N VAL A 48 11.88 -8.78 4.48
CA VAL A 48 10.66 -8.05 4.85
C VAL A 48 9.48 -9.00 5.05
N LEU A 49 9.19 -9.89 4.10
CA LEU A 49 8.06 -10.82 4.25
C LEU A 49 8.25 -11.78 5.42
N ARG A 50 9.45 -12.32 5.62
CA ARG A 50 9.75 -13.21 6.76
C ARG A 50 9.53 -12.50 8.09
N TYR A 51 10.08 -11.29 8.21
CA TYR A 51 9.95 -10.50 9.42
C TYR A 51 8.50 -10.12 9.70
N VAL A 52 7.80 -9.52 8.73
CA VAL A 52 6.41 -9.08 8.89
C VAL A 52 5.50 -10.26 9.24
N LYS A 53 5.67 -11.42 8.59
CA LYS A 53 4.92 -12.63 8.94
C LYS A 53 5.22 -13.10 10.37
N SER A 54 6.46 -12.99 10.84
CA SER A 54 6.85 -13.38 12.19
C SER A 54 6.20 -12.54 13.31
N LEU A 55 5.72 -11.33 13.00
CA LEU A 55 5.06 -10.43 13.96
C LEU A 55 3.67 -10.94 14.40
N GLY A 56 3.06 -11.84 13.64
CA GLY A 56 1.77 -12.46 13.98
C GLY A 56 0.69 -11.41 14.23
N ASN A 57 0.10 -11.41 15.43
CA ASN A 57 -1.02 -10.51 15.76
C ASN A 57 -0.60 -9.06 16.04
N SER A 58 0.70 -8.79 16.18
CA SER A 58 1.20 -7.43 16.41
C SER A 58 1.28 -6.60 15.14
N VAL A 59 0.96 -7.17 13.97
CA VAL A 59 0.92 -6.46 12.69
C VAL A 59 -0.48 -6.43 12.08
N ARG A 60 -0.84 -5.27 11.55
CA ARG A 60 -2.04 -5.00 10.74
C ARG A 60 -1.61 -4.51 9.37
N LEU A 61 -1.64 -5.40 8.40
CA LEU A 61 -1.24 -5.13 7.03
C LEU A 61 -2.45 -4.80 6.15
N VAL A 62 -2.24 -4.00 5.10
CA VAL A 62 -3.07 -3.99 3.90
C VAL A 62 -2.24 -4.36 2.67
N LEU A 63 -2.85 -5.02 1.68
CA LEU A 63 -2.19 -5.38 0.42
C LEU A 63 -2.09 -4.19 -0.54
N GLY A 64 -0.92 -4.00 -1.12
CA GLY A 64 -0.66 -3.02 -2.18
C GLY A 64 -0.57 -3.64 -3.58
N ASN A 65 -0.38 -2.79 -4.60
CA ASN A 65 -0.33 -3.27 -5.99
C ASN A 65 0.91 -4.10 -6.31
N HIS A 66 2.06 -3.83 -5.67
CA HIS A 66 3.26 -4.62 -5.85
C HIS A 66 3.18 -5.98 -5.16
N ASP A 67 2.46 -6.05 -4.03
CA ASP A 67 2.14 -7.32 -3.37
C ASP A 67 1.26 -8.20 -4.28
N LEU A 68 0.21 -7.63 -4.87
CA LEU A 68 -0.64 -8.35 -5.84
C LEU A 68 0.14 -8.74 -7.11
N HIS A 69 1.05 -7.88 -7.59
CA HIS A 69 1.89 -8.19 -8.74
C HIS A 69 2.81 -9.38 -8.47
N LEU A 70 3.43 -9.44 -7.29
CA LEU A 70 4.24 -10.58 -6.85
C LEU A 70 3.43 -11.88 -6.88
N LEU A 71 2.20 -11.88 -6.34
CA LEU A 71 1.32 -13.05 -6.37
C LEU A 71 1.01 -13.49 -7.81
N ALA A 72 0.83 -12.53 -8.73
CA ALA A 72 0.59 -12.83 -10.15
C ALA A 72 1.83 -13.42 -10.85
N VAL A 73 3.02 -12.95 -10.49
CA VAL A 73 4.28 -13.53 -10.99
C VAL A 73 4.46 -14.95 -10.48
N PHE A 74 4.24 -15.17 -9.18
CA PHE A 74 4.34 -16.48 -8.55
C PHE A 74 3.36 -17.49 -9.15
N ALA A 75 2.13 -17.07 -9.44
CA ALA A 75 1.12 -17.91 -10.09
C ALA A 75 1.33 -18.11 -11.61
N GLY A 76 2.41 -17.57 -12.19
CA GLY A 76 2.72 -17.70 -13.61
C GLY A 76 1.85 -16.85 -14.55
N ILE A 77 1.05 -15.94 -14.01
CA ILE A 77 0.16 -15.03 -14.76
C ILE A 77 0.95 -13.86 -15.36
N SER A 78 1.98 -13.40 -14.66
CA SER A 78 2.79 -12.24 -15.06
C SER A 78 4.27 -12.58 -15.10
N ARG A 79 5.02 -11.84 -15.94
CA ARG A 79 6.47 -11.99 -16.01
C ARG A 79 7.15 -11.23 -14.89
N ASN A 80 8.11 -11.88 -14.23
CA ASN A 80 9.02 -11.23 -13.29
C ASN A 80 9.88 -10.19 -14.04
N LYS A 81 9.91 -8.95 -13.55
CA LYS A 81 10.75 -7.88 -14.12
C LYS A 81 12.03 -7.77 -13.28
N PRO A 82 13.23 -7.79 -13.88
CA PRO A 82 14.49 -7.74 -13.12
C PRO A 82 14.59 -6.56 -12.15
N LYS A 83 14.04 -5.39 -12.54
CA LYS A 83 14.02 -4.18 -11.71
C LYS A 83 13.22 -4.31 -10.41
N ASP A 84 12.32 -5.29 -10.32
CA ASP A 84 11.52 -5.53 -9.12
C ASP A 84 12.30 -6.40 -8.11
N ARG A 85 13.43 -7.02 -8.51
CA ARG A 85 14.33 -7.78 -7.60
C ARG A 85 13.63 -8.89 -6.79
N LEU A 86 12.59 -9.51 -7.36
CA LEU A 86 11.78 -10.52 -6.67
C LEU A 86 12.38 -11.94 -6.74
N THR A 87 13.41 -12.18 -7.54
CA THR A 87 13.99 -13.52 -7.75
C THR A 87 14.42 -14.21 -6.45
N PRO A 88 15.14 -13.56 -5.51
CA PRO A 88 15.52 -14.23 -4.26
C PRO A 88 14.32 -14.73 -3.45
N LEU A 89 13.22 -13.97 -3.46
CA LEU A 89 11.97 -14.35 -2.80
C LEU A 89 11.26 -15.49 -3.54
N LEU A 90 11.17 -15.43 -4.86
CA LEU A 90 10.48 -16.44 -5.67
C LEU A 90 11.19 -17.80 -5.67
N GLU A 91 12.52 -17.80 -5.53
CA GLU A 91 13.35 -19.02 -5.49
C GLU A 91 13.59 -19.53 -4.05
N ALA A 92 13.07 -18.83 -3.04
CA ALA A 92 13.26 -19.21 -1.66
C ALA A 92 12.55 -20.54 -1.32
N PRO A 93 13.13 -21.43 -0.49
CA PRO A 93 12.50 -22.69 -0.10
C PRO A 93 11.14 -22.51 0.62
N ASP A 94 10.91 -21.36 1.23
CA ASP A 94 9.71 -20.98 1.97
C ASP A 94 8.77 -20.06 1.17
N ALA A 95 9.00 -19.86 -0.14
CA ALA A 95 8.18 -19.00 -0.99
C ALA A 95 6.69 -19.37 -0.94
N ASP A 96 6.37 -20.67 -1.05
CA ASP A 96 4.99 -21.16 -0.95
C ASP A 96 4.32 -20.73 0.37
N GLU A 97 5.03 -20.84 1.50
CA GLU A 97 4.51 -20.47 2.82
C GLU A 97 4.26 -18.97 2.90
N LEU A 98 5.25 -18.16 2.49
CA LEU A 98 5.20 -16.70 2.54
C LEU A 98 4.08 -16.15 1.65
N LEU A 99 3.95 -16.65 0.43
CA LEU A 99 2.98 -16.13 -0.54
C LEU A 99 1.56 -16.62 -0.26
N ASN A 100 1.41 -17.83 0.29
CA ASN A 100 0.12 -18.27 0.83
C ASN A 100 -0.30 -17.48 2.07
N TRP A 101 0.64 -17.00 2.88
CA TRP A 101 0.34 -16.07 3.97
C TRP A 101 -0.05 -14.69 3.40
N LEU A 102 0.72 -14.17 2.44
CA LEU A 102 0.51 -12.83 1.85
C LEU A 102 -0.86 -12.70 1.18
N ARG A 103 -1.28 -13.68 0.37
CA ARG A 103 -2.60 -13.61 -0.32
C ARG A 103 -3.81 -13.65 0.61
N ARG A 104 -3.61 -13.94 1.90
CA ARG A 104 -4.67 -13.95 2.92
C ARG A 104 -4.68 -12.68 3.78
N GLN A 105 -3.83 -11.71 3.45
CA GLN A 105 -3.77 -10.44 4.16
C GLN A 105 -4.88 -9.49 3.67
N PRO A 106 -5.41 -8.59 4.54
CA PRO A 106 -6.54 -7.74 4.18
C PRO A 106 -6.20 -6.68 3.13
N LEU A 107 -7.22 -6.10 2.50
CA LEU A 107 -7.13 -4.85 1.73
C LEU A 107 -7.53 -3.62 2.55
N LEU A 108 -8.26 -3.83 3.65
CA LEU A 108 -8.77 -2.76 4.50
C LEU A 108 -8.56 -3.10 5.98
N GLN A 109 -7.99 -2.15 6.71
CA GLN A 109 -7.91 -2.20 8.17
C GLN A 109 -8.79 -1.09 8.75
N VAL A 110 -9.55 -1.41 9.80
CA VAL A 110 -10.41 -0.47 10.51
C VAL A 110 -10.21 -0.66 12.01
N ASP A 111 -10.03 0.46 12.72
CA ASP A 111 -10.04 0.54 14.17
C ASP A 111 -11.12 1.54 14.60
N GLU A 112 -12.20 1.01 15.17
CA GLU A 112 -13.39 1.77 15.54
C GLU A 112 -13.16 2.69 16.74
N GLU A 113 -12.26 2.31 17.64
CA GLU A 113 -11.92 3.10 18.84
C GLU A 113 -11.03 4.28 18.47
N LYS A 114 -10.03 4.04 17.61
CA LYS A 114 -9.12 5.07 17.11
C LYS A 114 -9.73 5.95 16.03
N LYS A 115 -10.89 5.55 15.48
CA LYS A 115 -11.48 6.14 14.27
C LYS A 115 -10.46 6.25 13.15
N LEU A 116 -9.75 5.13 12.92
CA LEU A 116 -8.69 5.01 11.92
C LEU A 116 -9.06 3.94 10.89
N VAL A 117 -8.87 4.30 9.62
CA VAL A 117 -8.97 3.40 8.47
C VAL A 117 -7.64 3.41 7.73
N MET A 118 -7.20 2.24 7.28
CA MET A 118 -6.04 2.12 6.40
C MET A 118 -6.38 1.25 5.19
N ALA A 119 -6.01 1.73 4.02
CA ALA A 119 -6.01 1.03 2.75
C ALA A 119 -4.87 1.58 1.89
N HIS A 120 -4.26 0.74 1.05
CA HIS A 120 -3.01 1.09 0.37
C HIS A 120 -3.08 2.41 -0.42
N ALA A 121 -4.13 2.60 -1.22
CA ALA A 121 -4.35 3.81 -2.01
C ALA A 121 -5.41 4.76 -1.42
N GLY A 122 -5.87 4.52 -0.19
CA GLY A 122 -6.95 5.28 0.45
C GLY A 122 -8.36 4.74 0.16
N ILE A 123 -9.38 5.59 0.31
CA ILE A 123 -10.80 5.23 0.15
C ILE A 123 -11.43 6.12 -0.90
N THR A 124 -12.03 5.56 -1.95
CA THR A 124 -12.70 6.36 -2.99
C THR A 124 -13.85 7.20 -2.40
N PRO A 125 -14.05 8.44 -2.85
CA PRO A 125 -15.19 9.27 -2.41
C PRO A 125 -16.56 8.66 -2.79
N GLN A 126 -16.58 7.64 -3.66
CA GLN A 126 -17.80 6.96 -4.10
C GLN A 126 -18.35 5.94 -3.08
N TRP A 127 -17.62 5.67 -1.99
CA TRP A 127 -17.98 4.65 -1.01
C TRP A 127 -18.20 5.23 0.39
N ASP A 128 -19.18 4.66 1.10
CA ASP A 128 -19.20 4.68 2.55
C ASP A 128 -18.34 3.55 3.14
N LEU A 129 -18.15 3.59 4.46
CA LEU A 129 -17.31 2.62 5.15
C LEU A 129 -17.86 1.19 5.04
N GLN A 130 -19.19 1.03 5.02
CA GLN A 130 -19.82 -0.27 4.91
C GLN A 130 -19.54 -0.90 3.54
N THR A 131 -19.70 -0.12 2.48
CA THR A 131 -19.37 -0.51 1.10
C THR A 131 -17.89 -0.87 1.01
N ALA A 132 -16.99 -0.06 1.56
CA ALA A 132 -15.56 -0.37 1.58
C ALA A 132 -15.26 -1.71 2.29
N LYS A 133 -15.89 -1.98 3.45
CA LYS A 133 -15.75 -3.24 4.20
C LYS A 133 -16.28 -4.46 3.42
N GLU A 134 -17.35 -4.30 2.65
CA GLU A 134 -17.90 -5.38 1.81
C GLU A 134 -17.02 -5.64 0.59
N CYS A 135 -16.60 -4.57 -0.10
CA CYS A 135 -15.69 -4.64 -1.25
C CYS A 135 -14.36 -5.31 -0.89
N ALA A 136 -13.77 -4.95 0.25
CA ALA A 136 -12.52 -5.57 0.72
C ALA A 136 -12.71 -7.09 0.91
N ARG A 137 -13.79 -7.49 1.60
CA ARG A 137 -14.12 -8.90 1.84
C ARG A 137 -14.35 -9.68 0.55
N ASP A 138 -14.99 -9.08 -0.46
CA ASP A 138 -15.23 -9.73 -1.77
C ASP A 138 -13.89 -10.13 -2.43
N VAL A 139 -12.92 -9.21 -2.47
CA VAL A 139 -11.61 -9.47 -3.10
C VAL A 139 -10.75 -10.38 -2.22
N GLU A 140 -10.73 -10.18 -0.91
CA GLU A 140 -10.00 -11.01 0.06
C GLU A 140 -10.45 -12.47 0.01
N ALA A 141 -11.76 -12.72 -0.15
CA ALA A 141 -12.30 -14.07 -0.28
C ALA A 141 -11.77 -14.79 -1.54
N VAL A 142 -11.66 -14.06 -2.66
CA VAL A 142 -11.13 -14.62 -3.90
C VAL A 142 -9.62 -14.86 -3.80
N LEU A 143 -8.87 -13.91 -3.23
CA LEU A 143 -7.43 -14.05 -2.99
C LEU A 143 -7.10 -15.22 -2.03
N SER A 144 -7.97 -15.49 -1.06
CA SER A 144 -7.84 -16.59 -0.11
C SER A 144 -8.27 -17.95 -0.67
N SER A 145 -8.96 -17.99 -1.81
CA SER A 145 -9.43 -19.22 -2.47
C SER A 145 -8.33 -19.92 -3.28
N ASP A 146 -8.59 -21.16 -3.72
CA ASP A 146 -7.69 -21.87 -4.65
C ASP A 146 -7.78 -21.32 -6.08
N SER A 147 -8.79 -20.51 -6.38
CA SER A 147 -9.01 -19.86 -7.69
C SER A 147 -8.39 -18.47 -7.79
N TYR A 148 -7.57 -18.06 -6.82
CA TYR A 148 -6.91 -16.76 -6.83
C TYR A 148 -6.12 -16.43 -8.12
N PRO A 149 -5.47 -17.39 -8.83
CA PRO A 149 -4.75 -17.07 -10.06
C PRO A 149 -5.66 -16.53 -11.17
N PHE A 150 -6.91 -17.02 -11.25
CA PHE A 150 -7.88 -16.55 -12.24
C PHE A 150 -8.27 -15.09 -12.01
N PHE A 151 -8.37 -14.67 -10.75
CA PHE A 151 -8.63 -13.28 -10.40
C PHE A 151 -7.42 -12.38 -10.70
N LEU A 152 -6.20 -12.83 -10.38
CA LEU A 152 -4.97 -12.09 -10.66
C LEU A 152 -4.76 -11.83 -12.16
N ASP A 153 -5.25 -12.70 -13.04
CA ASP A 153 -5.26 -12.46 -14.49
C ASP A 153 -6.27 -11.35 -14.86
N ALA A 154 -7.45 -11.39 -14.25
CA ALA A 154 -8.53 -10.46 -14.52
C ALA A 154 -8.33 -9.03 -13.96
N MET A 155 -7.42 -8.83 -13.01
CA MET A 155 -7.24 -7.55 -12.30
C MET A 155 -6.51 -6.47 -13.11
N TYR A 156 -5.74 -6.82 -14.16
CA TYR A 156 -4.89 -5.89 -14.92
C TYR A 156 -5.64 -4.88 -15.83
N GLY A 157 -6.95 -4.71 -15.67
CA GLY A 157 -7.74 -3.76 -16.44
C GLY A 157 -7.93 -2.41 -15.74
N ASP A 158 -8.03 -1.35 -16.52
CA ASP A 158 -8.25 0.02 -16.01
C ASP A 158 -9.73 0.48 -16.12
N MET A 159 -10.66 -0.44 -16.35
CA MET A 159 -12.12 -0.18 -16.43
C MET A 159 -12.89 -1.30 -15.74
N PRO A 160 -14.00 -1.01 -15.03
CA PRO A 160 -14.69 0.29 -14.95
C PRO A 160 -14.06 1.27 -13.96
N ASN A 161 -14.42 2.56 -14.08
CA ASN A 161 -13.89 3.68 -13.27
C ASN A 161 -14.93 4.37 -12.37
N ASN A 162 -16.20 3.98 -12.46
CA ASN A 162 -17.25 4.40 -11.55
C ASN A 162 -17.75 3.19 -10.76
N TRP A 163 -17.99 3.40 -9.48
CA TRP A 163 -18.71 2.47 -8.64
C TRP A 163 -20.19 2.49 -9.02
N SER A 164 -20.79 1.30 -9.03
CA SER A 164 -22.24 1.14 -9.04
C SER A 164 -22.55 -0.14 -8.27
N PRO A 165 -23.58 -0.15 -7.40
CA PRO A 165 -24.01 -1.35 -6.68
C PRO A 165 -24.34 -2.53 -7.61
N GLU A 166 -24.70 -2.24 -8.87
CA GLU A 166 -25.02 -3.22 -9.91
C GLU A 166 -23.77 -3.87 -10.54
N LEU A 167 -22.56 -3.35 -10.28
CA LEU A 167 -21.33 -4.00 -10.71
C LEU A 167 -21.24 -5.40 -10.11
N SER A 168 -20.97 -6.38 -10.96
CA SER A 168 -20.83 -7.79 -10.58
C SER A 168 -19.64 -8.45 -11.29
N GLY A 169 -19.29 -9.65 -10.83
CA GLY A 169 -18.22 -10.45 -11.41
C GLY A 169 -16.86 -9.73 -11.47
N LEU A 170 -16.09 -9.98 -12.53
CA LEU A 170 -14.74 -9.44 -12.68
C LEU A 170 -14.70 -7.91 -12.78
N ALA A 171 -15.75 -7.28 -13.31
CA ALA A 171 -15.82 -5.82 -13.40
C ALA A 171 -15.88 -5.18 -12.00
N ARG A 172 -16.68 -5.77 -11.10
CA ARG A 172 -16.75 -5.35 -9.69
C ARG A 172 -15.40 -5.50 -9.00
N LEU A 173 -14.82 -6.71 -9.04
CA LEU A 173 -13.55 -7.01 -8.37
C LEU A 173 -12.40 -6.12 -8.87
N ARG A 174 -12.36 -5.84 -10.17
CA ARG A 174 -11.35 -4.97 -10.76
C ARG A 174 -11.49 -3.51 -10.33
N PHE A 175 -12.72 -2.96 -10.30
CA PHE A 175 -12.93 -1.61 -9.75
C PHE A 175 -12.44 -1.54 -8.31
N ILE A 176 -12.82 -2.53 -7.48
CA ILE A 176 -12.43 -2.59 -6.08
C ILE A 176 -10.91 -2.62 -5.94
N THR A 177 -10.24 -3.46 -6.72
CA THR A 177 -8.78 -3.60 -6.71
C THR A 177 -8.11 -2.30 -7.12
N ASN A 178 -8.61 -1.64 -8.17
CA ASN A 178 -8.09 -0.34 -8.61
C ASN A 178 -8.26 0.74 -7.54
N ALA A 179 -9.43 0.80 -6.90
CA ALA A 179 -9.71 1.75 -5.83
C ALA A 179 -8.77 1.56 -4.63
N PHE A 180 -8.58 0.32 -4.15
CA PHE A 180 -7.76 0.07 -2.97
C PHE A 180 -6.26 0.08 -3.23
N THR A 181 -5.80 -0.27 -4.44
CA THR A 181 -4.36 -0.53 -4.67
C THR A 181 -3.70 0.40 -5.67
N ARG A 182 -4.46 1.18 -6.45
CA ARG A 182 -3.91 1.96 -7.58
C ARG A 182 -4.44 3.40 -7.69
N MET A 183 -5.37 3.79 -6.82
CA MET A 183 -6.00 5.11 -6.86
C MET A 183 -5.00 6.23 -6.54
N ARG A 184 -5.09 7.32 -7.30
CA ARG A 184 -4.41 8.59 -6.99
C ARG A 184 -5.39 9.74 -7.23
N TYR A 185 -5.74 9.91 -8.50
CA TYR A 185 -6.60 10.98 -8.96
C TYR A 185 -8.02 10.50 -9.21
N CYS A 186 -8.94 11.45 -9.09
CA CYS A 186 -10.34 11.30 -9.47
C CYS A 186 -10.77 12.50 -10.31
N PHE A 187 -11.75 12.28 -11.18
CA PHE A 187 -12.54 13.36 -11.77
C PHE A 187 -13.46 13.98 -10.71
N PRO A 188 -13.99 15.20 -10.92
CA PRO A 188 -14.82 15.88 -9.92
C PRO A 188 -16.08 15.12 -9.47
N ASN A 189 -16.56 14.17 -10.28
CA ASN A 189 -17.68 13.28 -9.95
C ASN A 189 -17.28 12.03 -9.14
N GLY A 190 -16.00 11.90 -8.75
CA GLY A 190 -15.45 10.75 -8.03
C GLY A 190 -14.91 9.63 -8.90
N GLN A 191 -15.08 9.69 -10.24
CA GLN A 191 -14.58 8.66 -11.17
C GLN A 191 -13.05 8.52 -11.06
N LEU A 192 -12.54 7.29 -11.01
CA LEU A 192 -11.11 7.03 -10.91
C LEU A 192 -10.37 7.40 -12.19
N ASP A 193 -9.18 8.00 -12.04
CA ASP A 193 -8.17 8.08 -13.09
C ASP A 193 -7.04 7.08 -12.82
N MET A 194 -6.74 6.24 -13.82
CA MET A 194 -5.76 5.15 -13.70
C MET A 194 -4.43 5.46 -14.39
N TYR A 195 -4.25 6.68 -14.90
CA TYR A 195 -3.15 7.03 -15.80
C TYR A 195 -2.17 8.04 -15.19
N SER A 196 -2.67 9.10 -14.57
CA SER A 196 -1.85 10.17 -14.03
C SER A 196 -1.10 9.72 -12.77
N LYS A 197 0.22 9.98 -12.78
CA LYS A 197 1.14 9.72 -11.66
C LYS A 197 1.91 10.98 -11.23
N ALA A 198 1.56 12.11 -11.84
CA ALA A 198 2.20 13.39 -11.57
C ALA A 198 1.96 13.83 -10.12
N SER A 199 2.78 14.75 -9.62
CA SER A 199 2.51 15.46 -8.38
C SER A 199 1.26 16.35 -8.53
N PRO A 200 0.54 16.66 -7.43
CA PRO A 200 -0.73 17.40 -7.48
C PRO A 200 -0.68 18.72 -8.25
N GLU A 201 0.43 19.46 -8.17
CA GLU A 201 0.63 20.74 -8.86
C GLU A 201 0.76 20.60 -10.39
N ASN A 202 1.09 19.41 -10.88
CA ASN A 202 1.27 19.10 -12.30
C ASN A 202 0.11 18.24 -12.86
N ALA A 203 -0.93 17.99 -12.07
CA ALA A 203 -2.05 17.18 -12.49
C ALA A 203 -2.84 17.88 -13.61
N PRO A 204 -3.15 17.18 -14.72
CA PRO A 204 -3.96 17.77 -15.79
C PRO A 204 -5.40 18.01 -15.31
N ALA A 205 -5.96 19.17 -15.66
CA ALA A 205 -7.39 19.42 -15.44
C ALA A 205 -8.23 18.39 -16.22
N PRO A 206 -9.36 17.88 -15.66
CA PRO A 206 -10.02 18.32 -14.43
C PRO A 206 -9.69 17.46 -13.19
N LEU A 207 -8.57 16.74 -13.18
CA LEU A 207 -8.25 15.79 -12.13
C LEU A 207 -8.01 16.47 -10.77
N LYS A 208 -8.43 15.79 -9.71
CA LYS A 208 -8.17 16.16 -8.32
C LYS A 208 -7.64 14.94 -7.55
N PRO A 209 -6.73 15.11 -6.58
CA PRO A 209 -6.41 14.03 -5.65
C PRO A 209 -7.68 13.49 -5.00
N TRP A 210 -7.78 12.18 -4.79
CA TRP A 210 -9.01 11.57 -4.30
C TRP A 210 -9.50 12.21 -2.98
N PHE A 211 -8.57 12.54 -2.08
CA PHE A 211 -8.85 13.12 -0.76
C PHE A 211 -9.28 14.59 -0.82
N ALA A 212 -9.16 15.25 -1.98
CA ALA A 212 -9.68 16.60 -2.20
C ALA A 212 -11.16 16.61 -2.62
N ILE A 213 -11.75 15.42 -2.82
CA ILE A 213 -13.19 15.24 -3.08
C ILE A 213 -13.82 14.73 -1.78
N PRO A 214 -14.80 15.45 -1.19
CA PRO A 214 -15.45 15.02 0.03
C PRO A 214 -16.07 13.63 -0.10
N GLY A 215 -15.82 12.77 0.87
CA GLY A 215 -16.39 11.44 0.97
C GLY A 215 -16.90 11.14 2.38
N PRO A 216 -17.90 10.26 2.54
CA PRO A 216 -18.53 9.98 3.83
C PRO A 216 -17.57 9.36 4.86
N VAL A 217 -16.51 8.67 4.43
CA VAL A 217 -15.52 8.07 5.34
C VAL A 217 -14.59 9.13 5.93
N SER A 218 -14.10 10.07 5.11
CA SER A 218 -13.18 11.14 5.55
C SER A 218 -13.82 12.12 6.54
N GLU A 219 -15.14 12.16 6.64
CA GLU A 219 -15.87 12.98 7.62
C GLU A 219 -15.88 12.38 9.03
N ALA A 220 -15.71 11.06 9.15
CA ALA A 220 -15.86 10.33 10.41
C ALA A 220 -14.61 9.55 10.86
N TYR A 221 -13.66 9.32 9.94
CA TYR A 221 -12.45 8.55 10.19
C TYR A 221 -11.23 9.27 9.64
N SER A 222 -10.14 9.14 10.38
CA SER A 222 -8.81 9.35 9.82
C SER A 222 -8.47 8.25 8.82
N ILE A 223 -7.80 8.60 7.73
CA ILE A 223 -7.42 7.66 6.67
C ILE A 223 -5.90 7.70 6.50
N ALA A 224 -5.25 6.57 6.77
CA ALA A 224 -3.83 6.36 6.48
C ALA A 224 -3.66 5.56 5.18
N PHE A 225 -2.72 5.97 4.34
CA PHE A 225 -2.46 5.31 3.06
C PHE A 225 -1.01 5.51 2.60
N GLY A 226 -0.60 4.74 1.60
CA GLY A 226 0.72 4.76 0.98
C GLY A 226 0.61 5.00 -0.54
N HIS A 227 1.29 4.18 -1.35
CA HIS A 227 1.19 4.09 -2.81
C HIS A 227 1.67 5.29 -3.66
N TRP A 228 1.49 6.49 -3.13
CA TRP A 228 1.60 7.74 -3.87
C TRP A 228 2.89 8.48 -3.52
N ALA A 229 4.04 7.85 -3.77
CA ALA A 229 5.37 8.41 -3.50
C ALA A 229 5.59 9.83 -4.07
N SER A 230 5.01 10.16 -5.24
CA SER A 230 5.12 11.51 -5.82
C SER A 230 4.38 12.61 -5.04
N LEU A 231 3.57 12.23 -4.05
CA LEU A 231 2.96 13.14 -3.07
C LEU A 231 3.93 13.49 -1.93
N GLU A 232 4.93 12.63 -1.66
CA GLU A 232 5.93 12.79 -0.59
C GLU A 232 5.34 13.05 0.81
N GLY A 233 4.14 12.52 1.09
CA GLY A 233 3.44 12.78 2.36
C GLY A 233 2.93 14.23 2.53
N LYS A 234 2.92 15.05 1.49
CA LYS A 234 2.58 16.49 1.55
C LYS A 234 1.18 16.79 1.03
N GLY A 235 0.63 17.95 1.42
CA GLY A 235 -0.57 18.51 0.82
C GLY A 235 -1.87 17.76 1.14
N THR A 236 -1.88 16.89 2.14
CA THR A 236 -3.09 16.22 2.63
C THR A 236 -3.83 17.09 3.65
N PRO A 237 -5.17 17.04 3.69
CA PRO A 237 -5.96 17.73 4.72
C PRO A 237 -5.84 17.02 6.08
N GLU A 238 -6.32 17.67 7.14
CA GLU A 238 -6.38 17.08 8.48
C GLU A 238 -7.15 15.75 8.46
N GLY A 239 -6.64 14.76 9.20
CA GLY A 239 -7.19 13.40 9.24
C GLY A 239 -6.75 12.50 8.08
N ILE A 240 -6.03 13.01 7.08
CA ILE A 240 -5.50 12.21 5.96
C ILE A 240 -3.98 12.10 6.06
N TYR A 241 -3.49 10.87 6.22
CA TYR A 241 -2.09 10.55 6.48
C TYR A 241 -1.49 9.79 5.29
N ALA A 242 -0.77 10.50 4.43
CA ALA A 242 0.03 9.91 3.36
C ALA A 242 1.41 9.52 3.91
N LEU A 243 1.71 8.23 3.97
CA LEU A 243 2.92 7.69 4.61
C LEU A 243 3.97 7.20 3.61
N ASP A 244 3.64 7.09 2.32
CA ASP A 244 4.60 6.77 1.26
C ASP A 244 5.44 8.01 0.91
N THR A 245 6.66 8.02 1.47
CA THR A 245 7.71 9.01 1.24
C THR A 245 8.84 8.46 0.38
N GLY A 246 8.59 7.36 -0.34
CA GLY A 246 9.45 6.89 -1.44
C GLY A 246 10.80 6.30 -1.02
N CYS A 247 10.86 5.55 0.08
CA CYS A 247 12.10 4.94 0.59
C CYS A 247 12.92 4.22 -0.50
N CYS A 248 12.29 3.36 -1.30
CA CYS A 248 13.01 2.62 -2.35
C CYS A 248 13.48 3.49 -3.53
N TRP A 249 13.02 4.74 -3.62
CA TRP A 249 13.43 5.72 -4.63
C TRP A 249 14.53 6.65 -4.14
N GLY A 250 15.11 6.38 -2.96
CA GLY A 250 16.09 7.26 -2.33
C GLY A 250 15.44 8.37 -1.49
N GLY A 251 14.14 8.28 -1.20
CA GLY A 251 13.47 9.12 -0.22
C GLY A 251 13.70 8.62 1.20
N GLU A 252 12.64 8.54 1.98
CA GLU A 252 12.66 8.11 3.39
C GLU A 252 11.63 7.00 3.61
N LEU A 253 11.80 6.22 4.69
CA LEU A 253 10.73 5.41 5.26
C LEU A 253 10.14 6.17 6.44
N THR A 254 8.83 6.42 6.41
CA THR A 254 8.14 7.22 7.42
C THR A 254 7.27 6.36 8.34
N CYS A 255 7.39 6.62 9.63
CA CYS A 255 6.58 6.04 10.71
C CYS A 255 5.83 7.15 11.44
N LEU A 256 4.54 6.93 11.70
CA LEU A 256 3.70 7.77 12.55
C LEU A 256 3.34 7.00 13.82
N ARG A 257 3.64 7.53 15.01
CA ARG A 257 3.05 7.05 16.26
C ARG A 257 1.67 7.68 16.45
N TRP A 258 0.66 6.85 16.58
CA TRP A 258 -0.73 7.27 16.51
C TRP A 258 -1.18 8.13 17.69
N GLU A 259 -0.69 7.83 18.89
CA GLU A 259 -1.21 8.39 20.14
C GLU A 259 -0.89 9.87 20.30
N ASP A 260 0.28 10.31 19.84
CA ASP A 260 0.77 11.69 19.92
C ASP A 260 1.00 12.34 18.55
N LYS A 261 0.73 11.60 17.47
CA LYS A 261 0.97 12.01 16.07
C LYS A 261 2.44 12.36 15.80
N GLN A 262 3.38 11.79 16.55
CA GLN A 262 4.79 12.01 16.33
C GLN A 262 5.29 11.23 15.10
N TYR A 263 6.02 11.89 14.22
CA TYR A 263 6.66 11.30 13.06
C TYR A 263 8.11 10.91 13.35
N PHE A 264 8.50 9.76 12.80
CA PHE A 264 9.87 9.25 12.78
C PHE A 264 10.22 8.91 11.33
N VAL A 265 11.44 9.19 10.92
CA VAL A 265 11.91 8.98 9.55
C VAL A 265 13.23 8.26 9.54
N GLN A 266 13.37 7.31 8.62
CA GLN A 266 14.61 6.61 8.34
C GLN A 266 15.02 6.89 6.89
N PRO A 267 16.14 7.59 6.64
CA PRO A 267 16.63 7.83 5.29
C PRO A 267 16.96 6.52 4.57
N SER A 268 16.71 6.50 3.25
CA SER A 268 17.07 5.37 2.40
C SER A 268 18.57 5.17 2.34
N ASN A 269 19.03 3.93 2.46
CA ASN A 269 20.45 3.60 2.24
C ASN A 269 20.89 3.91 0.79
N ARG A 270 19.95 4.03 -0.16
CA ARG A 270 20.24 4.45 -1.54
C ARG A 270 20.73 5.89 -1.66
N GLN A 271 20.41 6.76 -0.68
CA GLN A 271 21.00 8.10 -0.65
C GLN A 271 22.51 8.04 -0.44
N MET A 272 23.00 7.06 0.33
CA MET A 272 24.43 6.88 0.60
C MET A 272 25.18 6.41 -0.65
N ASP A 273 24.57 5.53 -1.46
CA ASP A 273 25.13 5.08 -2.74
C ASP A 273 25.27 6.23 -3.77
N MET A 274 24.35 7.21 -3.76
CA MET A 274 24.44 8.40 -4.63
C MET A 274 25.43 9.46 -4.11
N GLY A 275 25.94 9.32 -2.89
CA GLY A 275 26.97 10.20 -2.31
C GLY A 275 28.40 9.86 -2.73
N GLU A 276 28.66 8.65 -3.25
CA GLU A 276 29.99 8.17 -3.66
C GLU A 276 30.17 8.02 -5.18
N GLY A 277 29.17 8.36 -5.99
CA GLY A 277 29.23 8.24 -7.44
C GLY A 277 28.47 9.33 -8.17
N GLU A 278 29.22 10.14 -8.93
CA GLU A 278 28.77 11.10 -9.94
C GLU A 278 28.34 12.49 -9.43
N ALA A 279 29.33 13.39 -9.41
CA ALA A 279 29.13 14.75 -9.86
C ALA A 279 28.42 14.71 -11.24
N VAL A 280 27.13 14.99 -11.25
CA VAL A 280 26.38 15.19 -12.49
C VAL A 280 26.81 16.54 -13.06
N ASN A 281 27.68 16.49 -14.07
CA ASN A 281 27.93 17.60 -14.98
C ASN A 281 26.61 18.03 -15.64
N THR A 282 26.31 19.33 -15.49
CA THR A 282 25.50 20.22 -16.36
C THR A 282 24.11 19.78 -16.77
#